data_AF-A0A7N0TH24-F1
#
_entry.id   AF-A0A7N0TH24-F1
#
_cell.length_a   1.000
_cell.length_b   1.000
_cell.length_c   1.000
_cell.angle_alpha   90.00
_cell.angle_beta   90.00
_cell.angle_gamma   90.00
#
_symmetry.space_group_name_H-M   'P 1'
#
loop_
_entity.id
_entity.type
_entity.pdbx_description
1 polymer ?
#
loop_
_entity_poly.entity_id
_entity_poly.type
_entity_poly.pdbx_seq_one_letter_code
_entity_poly.pdbx_strand_id
1 'polypeptide(L)'
;MKKKLTTTTAHKSHYRWKRKVFVAVAFGLCFGSLALMQNQYISILNLPASTLALASPPPAQWPKLAFLFIARNRMPLDMVWDAYFQAEKENKLSIYVHSRPGFLFNKATTRSTYFWNRQVNNSIQVEWGESSMIQAERILLEHALMDPLNERFVFLSDSCIPLYNFSYTYKYIFSTPTSFVDSFADTKEGRYNPKMDPVIPVDNWRKGSQWVILTRKHAQVVVKDRTVFPMFQQHCRRKSLPEFWREKPIIGDTSKQHNCITDEHYVQTLLAQEGLEGEITRRSLTHTSWDLKVNREWERRGWHPLTYKYSDATPELIQSIKGIDNIYYETEGRREWCTSKGKPAPCFLFARKFTKPAALRLFNMSAKGLPRPDE
;
A
#
# COMPACT_ATOMS: atom_id res chain seq x y z
N MET A 1 66.28 2.00 -60.20
CA MET A 1 65.31 1.55 -59.18
C MET A 1 64.51 2.75 -58.66
N LYS A 2 63.20 2.56 -58.44
CA LYS A 2 62.17 3.45 -57.86
C LYS A 2 61.59 4.56 -58.75
N LYS A 3 60.48 4.19 -59.42
CA LYS A 3 59.40 5.05 -59.90
C LYS A 3 58.81 5.85 -58.74
N LYS A 4 58.60 7.16 -58.89
CA LYS A 4 57.87 8.00 -57.95
C LYS A 4 56.41 8.11 -58.39
N LEU A 5 55.52 7.81 -57.45
CA LEU A 5 54.07 7.67 -57.57
C LEU A 5 53.39 9.05 -57.53
N THR A 6 52.62 9.42 -58.54
CA THR A 6 51.72 10.60 -58.52
C THR A 6 50.33 10.21 -59.00
N THR A 7 49.57 9.54 -58.14
CA THR A 7 48.15 9.23 -58.34
C THR A 7 47.41 9.29 -57.01
N THR A 8 47.23 10.48 -56.42
CA THR A 8 46.47 10.62 -55.14
C THR A 8 45.65 11.90 -54.97
N THR A 9 45.56 12.80 -55.96
CA THR A 9 44.82 14.07 -55.83
C THR A 9 43.41 14.06 -56.43
N ALA A 10 43.19 13.39 -57.57
CA ALA A 10 41.87 13.38 -58.23
C ALA A 10 40.79 12.59 -57.46
N HIS A 11 41.16 11.45 -56.87
CA HIS A 11 40.21 10.57 -56.16
C HIS A 11 39.66 11.17 -54.85
N LYS A 12 40.44 12.03 -54.17
CA LYS A 12 40.04 12.73 -52.94
C LYS A 12 39.03 13.85 -53.21
N SER A 13 39.13 14.52 -54.36
CA SER A 13 38.22 15.62 -54.74
C SER A 13 36.80 15.11 -55.01
N HIS A 14 36.68 14.03 -55.78
CA HIS A 14 35.40 13.42 -56.13
C HIS A 14 34.66 12.84 -54.90
N TYR A 15 35.39 12.22 -53.96
CA TYR A 15 34.81 11.73 -52.70
C TYR A 15 34.33 12.88 -51.78
N ARG A 16 35.08 13.98 -51.71
CA ARG A 16 34.67 15.18 -50.94
C ARG A 16 33.42 15.83 -51.52
N TRP A 17 33.27 15.89 -52.83
CA TRP A 17 32.08 16.43 -53.47
C TRP A 17 30.84 15.56 -53.22
N LYS A 18 30.96 14.23 -53.38
CA LYS A 18 29.87 13.29 -53.05
C LYS A 18 29.45 13.36 -51.57
N ARG A 19 30.40 13.52 -50.64
CA ARG A 19 30.10 13.69 -49.21
C ARG A 19 29.37 15.01 -48.92
N LYS A 20 29.73 16.11 -49.59
CA LYS A 20 29.03 17.40 -49.47
C LYS A 20 27.59 17.32 -50.01
N VAL A 21 27.39 16.66 -51.15
CA VAL A 21 26.06 16.44 -51.74
C VAL A 21 25.20 15.57 -50.81
N PHE A 22 25.77 14.48 -50.27
CA PHE A 22 25.05 13.61 -49.33
C PHE A 22 24.65 14.33 -48.05
N VAL A 23 25.54 15.14 -47.48
CA VAL A 23 25.25 15.97 -46.30
C VAL A 23 24.16 17.00 -46.62
N ALA A 24 24.21 17.66 -47.77
CA ALA A 24 23.19 18.62 -48.18
C ALA A 24 21.80 17.97 -48.36
N VAL A 25 21.74 16.77 -48.96
CA VAL A 25 20.50 16.00 -49.09
C VAL A 25 19.97 15.55 -47.72
N ALA A 26 20.84 15.08 -46.82
CA ALA A 26 20.44 14.69 -45.47
C ALA A 26 19.90 15.87 -44.65
N PHE A 27 20.54 17.04 -44.74
CA PHE A 27 20.03 18.27 -44.13
C PHE A 27 18.69 18.70 -44.75
N GLY A 28 18.54 18.61 -46.07
CA GLY A 28 17.26 18.90 -46.74
C GLY A 28 16.13 17.98 -46.29
N LEU A 29 16.40 16.68 -46.13
CA LEU A 29 15.43 15.70 -45.63
C LEU A 29 15.07 15.96 -44.15
N CYS A 30 16.04 16.31 -43.31
CA CYS A 30 15.79 16.68 -41.91
C CYS A 30 14.97 17.97 -41.78
N PHE A 31 15.28 19.01 -42.56
CA PHE A 31 14.49 20.24 -42.55
C PHE A 31 13.08 20.01 -43.09
N GLY A 32 12.94 19.20 -44.13
CA GLY A 32 11.64 18.80 -44.68
C GLY A 32 10.79 18.03 -43.66
N SER A 33 11.38 17.07 -42.93
CA SER A 33 10.66 16.32 -41.90
C SER A 33 10.28 17.20 -40.70
N LEU A 34 11.14 18.14 -40.29
CA LEU A 34 10.84 19.09 -39.23
C LEU A 34 9.68 20.02 -39.63
N ALA A 35 9.70 20.53 -40.87
CA ALA A 35 8.63 21.39 -41.39
C ALA A 35 7.29 20.64 -41.51
N LEU A 36 7.32 19.37 -41.92
CA LEU A 36 6.13 18.51 -41.96
C LEU A 36 5.59 18.23 -40.55
N MET A 37 6.46 17.93 -39.58
CA MET A 37 6.06 17.75 -38.18
C MET A 37 5.48 19.05 -37.60
N GLN A 38 6.05 20.21 -37.92
CA GLN A 38 5.56 21.50 -37.43
C GLN A 38 4.24 21.90 -38.09
N ASN A 39 4.04 21.63 -39.39
CA ASN A 39 2.75 21.82 -40.04
C ASN A 39 1.67 20.87 -39.50
N GLN A 40 2.01 19.62 -39.21
CA GLN A 40 1.08 18.69 -38.56
C GLN A 40 0.74 19.16 -37.13
N TYR A 41 1.72 19.67 -36.38
CA TYR A 41 1.51 20.22 -35.04
C TYR A 41 0.61 21.47 -35.05
N ILE A 42 0.83 22.40 -35.99
CA ILE A 42 0.00 23.60 -36.16
C ILE A 42 -1.41 23.20 -36.62
N SER A 43 -1.55 22.19 -37.49
CA SER A 43 -2.85 21.66 -37.91
C SER A 43 -3.63 21.05 -36.74
N ILE A 44 -2.95 20.34 -35.84
CA ILE A 44 -3.55 19.78 -34.60
C ILE A 44 -4.00 20.89 -33.65
N LEU A 45 -3.19 21.95 -33.49
CA LEU A 45 -3.54 23.11 -32.66
C LEU A 45 -4.67 23.97 -33.24
N ASN A 46 -4.84 23.96 -34.57
CA ASN A 46 -5.88 24.72 -35.28
C ASN A 46 -7.18 23.92 -35.49
N LEU A 47 -7.30 22.71 -34.94
CA LEU A 47 -8.58 22.01 -34.89
C LEU A 47 -9.58 22.87 -34.09
N PRO A 48 -10.75 23.22 -34.65
CA PRO A 48 -11.74 24.00 -33.93
C PRO A 48 -12.17 23.22 -32.68
N ALA A 49 -12.21 23.89 -31.52
CA ALA A 49 -12.62 23.30 -30.24
C ALA A 49 -13.95 22.53 -30.30
N SER A 50 -14.78 22.82 -31.30
CA SER A 50 -16.03 22.16 -31.66
C SER A 50 -15.90 20.67 -32.00
N THR A 51 -14.74 20.17 -32.49
CA THR A 51 -14.53 18.73 -32.76
C THR A 51 -14.05 17.94 -31.54
N LEU A 52 -13.50 18.62 -30.52
CA LEU A 52 -13.18 18.02 -29.22
C LEU A 52 -14.40 17.93 -28.29
N ALA A 53 -15.46 18.69 -28.58
CA ALA A 53 -16.67 18.80 -27.76
C ALA A 53 -17.70 17.69 -27.97
N LEU A 54 -17.45 16.72 -28.86
CA LEU A 54 -18.35 15.58 -29.15
C LEU A 54 -18.04 14.31 -28.34
N ALA A 55 -17.01 14.35 -27.48
CA ALA A 55 -16.89 13.35 -26.43
C ALA A 55 -17.94 13.66 -25.36
N SER A 56 -18.93 12.80 -25.21
CA SER A 56 -19.79 12.74 -24.03
C SER A 56 -18.94 12.97 -22.78
N PRO A 57 -19.38 13.79 -21.80
CA PRO A 57 -18.60 14.02 -20.59
C PRO A 57 -18.18 12.66 -20.03
N PRO A 58 -16.89 12.48 -19.66
CA PRO A 58 -16.45 11.21 -19.10
C PRO A 58 -17.40 10.85 -17.95
N PRO A 59 -17.84 9.58 -17.86
CA PRO A 59 -18.78 9.17 -16.81
C PRO A 59 -18.27 9.70 -15.47
N ALA A 60 -19.16 10.26 -14.65
CA ALA A 60 -18.81 10.89 -13.37
C ALA A 60 -17.77 10.02 -12.63
N GLN A 61 -16.52 10.48 -12.61
CA GLN A 61 -15.42 9.68 -12.09
C GLN A 61 -15.42 9.84 -10.57
N TRP A 62 -16.00 8.86 -9.89
CA TRP A 62 -16.00 8.83 -8.44
C TRP A 62 -14.58 8.60 -7.90
N PRO A 63 -14.20 9.26 -6.79
CA PRO A 63 -12.94 8.97 -6.14
C PRO A 63 -12.93 7.51 -5.68
N LYS A 64 -11.81 6.82 -5.89
CA LYS A 64 -11.67 5.38 -5.65
C LYS A 64 -11.01 5.07 -4.31
N LEU A 65 -11.38 3.92 -3.76
CA LEU A 65 -10.61 3.21 -2.73
C LEU A 65 -9.58 2.29 -3.40
N ALA A 66 -8.30 2.55 -3.19
CA ALA A 66 -7.22 1.63 -3.53
C ALA A 66 -7.01 0.63 -2.39
N PHE A 67 -7.32 -0.65 -2.61
CA PHE A 67 -7.03 -1.73 -1.70
C PHE A 67 -5.61 -2.26 -1.96
N LEU A 68 -4.75 -2.12 -0.96
CA LEU A 68 -3.33 -2.46 -1.00
C LEU A 68 -3.09 -3.71 -0.16
N PHE A 69 -3.05 -4.87 -0.82
CA PHE A 69 -2.89 -6.15 -0.14
C PHE A 69 -1.42 -6.54 -0.03
N ILE A 70 -0.99 -6.91 1.17
CA ILE A 70 0.29 -7.56 1.43
C ILE A 70 0.01 -9.04 1.69
N ALA A 71 0.49 -9.89 0.79
CA ALA A 71 0.33 -11.34 0.87
C ALA A 71 1.68 -12.02 0.78
N ARG A 72 1.87 -13.15 1.46
CA ARG A 72 3.11 -13.93 1.25
C ARG A 72 3.13 -14.62 -0.10
N ASN A 73 2.02 -15.24 -0.47
CA ASN A 73 1.86 -15.94 -1.75
C ASN A 73 0.43 -15.81 -2.29
N ARG A 74 -0.47 -16.72 -1.93
CA ARG A 74 -1.88 -16.72 -2.32
C ARG A 74 -2.67 -15.76 -1.43
N MET A 75 -3.87 -15.42 -1.89
CA MET A 75 -4.92 -14.80 -1.08
C MET A 75 -5.83 -15.92 -0.56
N PRO A 76 -5.61 -16.45 0.66
CA PRO A 76 -6.37 -17.60 1.16
C PRO A 76 -7.84 -17.25 1.46
N LEU A 77 -8.13 -15.96 1.62
CA LEU A 77 -9.46 -15.41 1.89
C LEU A 77 -10.09 -14.77 0.64
N ASP A 78 -9.61 -15.12 -0.57
CA ASP A 78 -10.07 -14.56 -1.84
C ASP A 78 -11.59 -14.65 -2.04
N MET A 79 -12.23 -15.73 -1.58
CA MET A 79 -13.69 -15.90 -1.64
C MET A 79 -14.49 -14.85 -0.87
N VAL A 80 -13.97 -14.35 0.26
CA VAL A 80 -14.66 -13.29 1.04
C VAL A 80 -14.53 -11.95 0.31
N TRP A 81 -13.34 -11.68 -0.22
CA TRP A 81 -13.06 -10.47 -0.97
C TRP A 81 -13.78 -10.43 -2.32
N ASP A 82 -13.90 -11.57 -3.00
CA ASP A 82 -14.65 -11.70 -4.25
C ASP A 82 -16.10 -11.26 -4.08
N ALA A 83 -16.78 -11.79 -3.05
CA ALA A 83 -18.15 -11.41 -2.73
C ALA A 83 -18.27 -9.94 -2.29
N TYR A 84 -17.29 -9.44 -1.53
CA TYR A 84 -17.26 -8.03 -1.11
C TYR A 84 -17.13 -7.08 -2.31
N PHE A 85 -16.24 -7.38 -3.26
CA PHE A 85 -16.01 -6.55 -4.45
C PHE A 85 -17.12 -6.69 -5.50
N GLN A 86 -17.76 -7.86 -5.61
CA GLN A 86 -18.91 -8.07 -6.51
C GLN A 86 -20.09 -7.15 -6.21
N ALA A 87 -20.21 -6.66 -4.97
CA ALA A 87 -21.23 -5.69 -4.60
C ALA A 87 -20.97 -4.27 -5.16
N GLU A 88 -19.76 -3.97 -5.64
CA GLU A 88 -19.39 -2.68 -6.23
C GLU A 88 -19.73 -2.65 -7.73
N LYS A 89 -20.46 -1.62 -8.16
CA LYS A 89 -20.97 -1.49 -9.55
C LYS A 89 -20.63 -0.16 -10.22
N GLU A 90 -19.94 0.74 -9.52
CA GLU A 90 -19.73 2.14 -9.89
C GLU A 90 -18.25 2.46 -10.16
N ASN A 91 -17.38 1.44 -10.30
CA ASN A 91 -15.95 1.58 -10.56
C ASN A 91 -15.22 2.42 -9.48
N LYS A 92 -15.64 2.27 -8.21
CA LYS A 92 -15.12 2.99 -7.05
C LYS A 92 -13.93 2.33 -6.35
N LEU A 93 -13.32 1.31 -6.96
CA LEU A 93 -12.20 0.58 -6.35
C LEU A 93 -11.05 0.32 -7.31
N SER A 94 -9.87 0.17 -6.73
CA SER A 94 -8.66 -0.33 -7.37
C SER A 94 -8.01 -1.37 -6.45
N ILE A 95 -7.40 -2.41 -7.01
CA ILE A 95 -6.78 -3.49 -6.24
C ILE A 95 -5.32 -3.64 -6.67
N TYR A 96 -4.43 -3.64 -5.69
CA TYR A 96 -2.99 -3.86 -5.85
C TYR A 96 -2.54 -4.89 -4.84
N VAL A 97 -1.65 -5.79 -5.26
CA VAL A 97 -1.13 -6.85 -4.40
C VAL A 97 0.39 -6.83 -4.43
N HIS A 98 1.01 -6.83 -3.26
CA HIS A 98 2.43 -7.13 -3.11
C HIS A 98 2.53 -8.56 -2.60
N SER A 99 3.24 -9.41 -3.35
CA SER A 99 3.49 -10.81 -2.99
C SER A 99 4.96 -11.16 -3.15
N ARG A 100 5.40 -12.34 -2.69
CA ARG A 100 6.78 -12.77 -2.94
C ARG A 100 7.16 -12.62 -4.44
N PRO A 101 8.42 -12.29 -4.77
CA PRO A 101 8.86 -12.12 -6.15
C PRO A 101 8.52 -13.34 -7.03
N GLY A 102 8.05 -13.07 -8.25
CA GLY A 102 7.69 -14.10 -9.23
C GLY A 102 6.35 -14.81 -8.99
N PHE A 103 5.61 -14.50 -7.92
CA PHE A 103 4.26 -15.02 -7.75
C PHE A 103 3.26 -14.25 -8.63
N LEU A 104 2.40 -14.97 -9.34
CA LEU A 104 1.41 -14.40 -10.25
C LEU A 104 0.00 -14.75 -9.80
N PHE A 105 -0.91 -13.78 -9.80
CA PHE A 105 -2.34 -14.02 -9.57
C PHE A 105 -3.04 -14.26 -10.91
N ASN A 106 -3.47 -15.49 -11.14
CA ASN A 106 -4.16 -15.92 -12.35
C ASN A 106 -5.16 -17.04 -12.02
N LYS A 107 -5.82 -17.59 -13.05
CA LYS A 107 -6.80 -18.69 -12.93
C LYS A 107 -6.29 -19.92 -12.16
N ALA A 108 -4.98 -20.18 -12.15
CA ALA A 108 -4.39 -21.32 -11.44
C ALA A 108 -4.08 -21.02 -9.95
N THR A 109 -3.92 -19.75 -9.58
CA THR A 109 -3.47 -19.35 -8.24
C THR A 109 -4.58 -18.78 -7.36
N THR A 110 -5.63 -18.19 -7.94
CA THR A 110 -6.80 -17.66 -7.23
C THR A 110 -8.09 -17.91 -8.01
N ARG A 111 -9.19 -18.12 -7.27
CA ARG A 111 -10.51 -18.28 -7.88
C ARG A 111 -11.19 -16.94 -8.13
N SER A 112 -10.79 -15.90 -7.42
CA SER A 112 -11.36 -14.57 -7.55
C SER A 112 -10.77 -13.83 -8.74
N THR A 113 -11.64 -13.40 -9.64
CA THR A 113 -11.25 -12.66 -10.85
C THR A 113 -10.69 -11.28 -10.53
N TYR A 114 -11.10 -10.70 -9.39
CA TYR A 114 -10.67 -9.38 -8.93
C TYR A 114 -9.17 -9.29 -8.66
N PHE A 115 -8.53 -10.42 -8.30
CA PHE A 115 -7.09 -10.46 -8.03
C PHE A 115 -6.24 -10.80 -9.25
N TRP A 116 -6.83 -11.19 -10.38
CA TRP A 116 -6.05 -11.53 -11.58
C TRP A 116 -5.20 -10.36 -12.05
N ASN A 117 -3.90 -10.62 -12.21
CA ASN A 117 -2.89 -9.65 -12.66
C ASN A 117 -2.85 -8.36 -11.82
N ARG A 118 -3.22 -8.43 -10.54
CA ARG A 118 -3.15 -7.28 -9.62
C ARG A 118 -1.85 -7.20 -8.84
N GLN A 119 -0.94 -8.17 -8.99
CA GLN A 119 0.39 -8.08 -8.40
C GLN A 119 1.21 -6.94 -8.99
N VAL A 120 1.95 -6.23 -8.14
CA VAL A 120 2.94 -5.23 -8.57
C VAL A 120 4.18 -5.92 -9.15
N ASN A 121 4.77 -5.33 -10.19
CA ASN A 121 5.81 -5.96 -11.00
C ASN A 121 7.21 -5.93 -10.36
N ASN A 122 7.43 -5.07 -9.37
CA ASN A 122 8.69 -4.87 -8.65
C ASN A 122 8.61 -5.34 -7.19
N SER A 123 7.79 -6.37 -6.92
CA SER A 123 7.67 -6.94 -5.57
C SER A 123 9.01 -7.46 -5.05
N ILE A 124 9.23 -7.33 -3.73
CA ILE A 124 10.46 -7.77 -3.04
C ILE A 124 10.20 -8.87 -2.02
N GLN A 125 11.26 -9.50 -1.52
CA GLN A 125 11.15 -10.39 -0.35
C GLN A 125 10.93 -9.54 0.91
N VAL A 126 9.89 -9.86 1.66
CA VAL A 126 9.49 -9.13 2.88
C VAL A 126 9.77 -9.97 4.10
N GLU A 127 10.45 -9.37 5.07
CA GLU A 127 10.79 -9.96 6.35
C GLU A 127 9.97 -9.28 7.46
N TRP A 128 9.47 -10.06 8.41
CA TRP A 128 8.61 -9.52 9.46
C TRP A 128 9.39 -8.61 10.43
N GLY A 129 8.82 -7.43 10.72
CA GLY A 129 9.38 -6.43 11.60
C GLY A 129 10.57 -5.64 11.02
N GLU A 130 11.02 -5.97 9.81
CA GLU A 130 12.17 -5.37 9.14
C GLU A 130 11.73 -4.31 8.11
N SER A 131 12.66 -3.43 7.73
CA SER A 131 12.37 -2.31 6.82
C SER A 131 11.89 -2.73 5.42
N SER A 132 12.06 -3.99 5.03
CA SER A 132 11.49 -4.52 3.79
C SER A 132 9.96 -4.53 3.80
N MET A 133 9.31 -4.56 4.97
CA MET A 133 7.87 -4.38 5.10
C MET A 133 7.45 -2.98 4.63
N ILE A 134 8.10 -1.92 5.15
CA ILE A 134 7.86 -0.54 4.72
C ILE A 134 8.12 -0.38 3.22
N GLN A 135 9.19 -1.00 2.71
CA GLN A 135 9.50 -0.91 1.28
C GLN A 135 8.39 -1.51 0.41
N ALA A 136 7.82 -2.65 0.81
CA ALA A 136 6.67 -3.25 0.13
C ALA A 136 5.42 -2.36 0.17
N GLU A 137 5.16 -1.71 1.31
CA GLU A 137 4.06 -0.74 1.46
C GLU A 137 4.24 0.47 0.55
N ARG A 138 5.46 1.01 0.46
CA ARG A 138 5.81 2.12 -0.44
C ARG A 138 5.63 1.74 -1.91
N ILE A 139 6.07 0.53 -2.31
CA ILE A 139 5.87 0.02 -3.67
C ILE A 139 4.37 -0.05 -4.02
N LEU A 140 3.52 -0.52 -3.10
CA LEU A 140 2.07 -0.55 -3.28
C LEU A 140 1.50 0.86 -3.49
N LEU A 141 1.93 1.83 -2.68
CA LEU A 141 1.49 3.22 -2.79
C LEU A 141 1.95 3.87 -4.11
N GLU A 142 3.20 3.64 -4.53
CA GLU A 142 3.73 4.12 -5.81
C GLU A 142 2.85 3.67 -6.97
N HIS A 143 2.48 2.39 -7.00
CA HIS A 143 1.63 1.84 -8.05
C HIS A 143 0.20 2.38 -7.98
N ALA A 144 -0.35 2.50 -6.78
CA ALA A 144 -1.70 2.99 -6.59
C ALA A 144 -1.85 4.49 -6.88
N LEU A 145 -0.81 5.29 -6.64
CA LEU A 145 -0.80 6.73 -6.91
C LEU A 145 -0.80 7.06 -8.41
N MET A 146 -0.43 6.10 -9.28
CA MET A 146 -0.48 6.28 -10.73
C MET A 146 -1.91 6.48 -11.25
N ASP A 147 -2.93 5.90 -10.60
CA ASP A 147 -4.33 6.21 -10.92
C ASP A 147 -4.72 7.54 -10.23
N PRO A 148 -5.06 8.60 -10.99
CA PRO A 148 -5.45 9.89 -10.41
C PRO A 148 -6.76 9.83 -9.64
N LEU A 149 -7.59 8.81 -9.83
CA LEU A 149 -8.85 8.63 -9.12
C LEU A 149 -8.69 7.98 -7.75
N ASN A 150 -7.56 7.34 -7.46
CA ASN A 150 -7.31 6.77 -6.15
C ASN A 150 -7.09 7.89 -5.12
N GLU A 151 -8.04 8.07 -4.22
CA GLU A 151 -8.08 9.14 -3.22
C GLU A 151 -7.89 8.64 -1.78
N ARG A 152 -8.08 7.34 -1.57
CA ARG A 152 -7.97 6.67 -0.27
C ARG A 152 -7.28 5.32 -0.46
N PHE A 153 -6.29 5.04 0.38
CA PHE A 153 -5.37 3.89 0.24
C PHE A 153 -5.47 3.02 1.49
N VAL A 154 -6.01 1.80 1.34
CA VAL A 154 -6.37 0.90 2.44
C VAL A 154 -5.38 -0.26 2.49
N PHE A 155 -4.57 -0.34 3.54
CA PHE A 155 -3.65 -1.46 3.73
C PHE A 155 -4.32 -2.66 4.40
N LEU A 156 -4.12 -3.85 3.84
CA LEU A 156 -4.71 -5.12 4.33
C LEU A 156 -3.74 -6.29 4.16
N SER A 157 -3.80 -7.27 5.05
CA SER A 157 -3.10 -8.55 4.88
C SER A 157 -3.95 -9.59 4.18
N ASP A 158 -3.29 -10.66 3.73
CA ASP A 158 -3.89 -11.92 3.28
C ASP A 158 -4.79 -12.64 4.31
N SER A 159 -4.85 -12.16 5.55
CA SER A 159 -5.64 -12.70 6.66
C SER A 159 -6.70 -11.73 7.21
N CYS A 160 -6.96 -10.63 6.50
CA CYS A 160 -8.00 -9.66 6.84
C CYS A 160 -9.34 -10.02 6.20
N ILE A 161 -10.43 -9.70 6.89
CA ILE A 161 -11.80 -9.76 6.36
C ILE A 161 -12.49 -8.39 6.48
N PRO A 162 -13.40 -8.04 5.55
CA PRO A 162 -14.32 -6.93 5.73
C PRO A 162 -15.42 -7.29 6.74
N LEU A 163 -15.84 -6.33 7.56
CA LEU A 163 -16.93 -6.49 8.52
C LEU A 163 -18.27 -6.01 7.95
N TYR A 164 -18.24 -5.10 6.98
CA TYR A 164 -19.40 -4.48 6.35
C TYR A 164 -19.33 -4.64 4.84
N ASN A 165 -20.40 -4.24 4.14
CA ASN A 165 -20.39 -4.20 2.68
C ASN A 165 -19.55 -3.02 2.13
N PHE A 166 -19.28 -3.06 0.82
CA PHE A 166 -18.49 -2.03 0.14
C PHE A 166 -19.09 -0.63 0.28
N SER A 167 -20.41 -0.48 0.08
CA SER A 167 -21.08 0.82 0.12
C SER A 167 -20.93 1.52 1.47
N TYR A 168 -21.12 0.78 2.57
CA TYR A 168 -20.91 1.28 3.93
C TYR A 168 -19.44 1.66 4.16
N THR A 169 -18.52 0.77 3.80
CA THR A 169 -17.07 0.99 3.96
C THR A 169 -16.62 2.27 3.23
N TYR A 170 -17.06 2.42 1.98
CA TYR A 170 -16.76 3.58 1.15
C TYR A 170 -17.29 4.87 1.79
N LYS A 171 -18.59 4.90 2.14
CA LYS A 171 -19.21 6.07 2.78
C LYS A 171 -18.53 6.44 4.11
N TYR A 172 -18.11 5.45 4.88
CA TYR A 172 -17.42 5.66 6.15
C TYR A 172 -16.03 6.27 5.94
N ILE A 173 -15.19 5.68 5.07
CA ILE A 173 -13.82 6.17 4.83
C ILE A 173 -13.83 7.59 4.24
N PHE A 174 -14.78 7.88 3.35
CA PHE A 174 -14.96 9.22 2.77
C PHE A 174 -15.78 10.18 3.65
N SER A 175 -16.19 9.77 4.86
CA SER A 175 -16.94 10.66 5.77
C SER A 175 -16.08 11.74 6.42
N THR A 176 -14.75 11.65 6.28
CA THR A 176 -13.77 12.58 6.86
C THR A 176 -12.68 12.92 5.83
N PRO A 177 -12.10 14.14 5.89
CA PRO A 177 -10.91 14.48 5.11
C PRO A 177 -9.62 13.85 5.66
N THR A 178 -9.63 13.31 6.88
CA THR A 178 -8.44 12.80 7.58
C THR A 178 -8.03 11.39 7.13
N SER A 179 -6.76 11.04 7.34
CA SER A 179 -6.33 9.63 7.30
C SER A 179 -6.72 8.91 8.60
N PHE A 180 -6.85 7.59 8.56
CA PHE A 180 -6.97 6.76 9.76
C PHE A 180 -5.61 6.10 10.03
N VAL A 181 -4.86 6.69 10.96
CA VAL A 181 -3.53 6.24 11.35
C VAL A 181 -3.54 6.12 12.86
N ASP A 182 -3.46 4.89 13.36
CA ASP A 182 -3.23 4.66 14.77
C ASP A 182 -1.86 5.24 15.14
N SER A 183 -1.81 6.17 16.10
CA SER A 183 -0.58 6.90 16.46
C SER A 183 -0.62 7.36 17.90
N PHE A 184 0.36 6.97 18.70
CA PHE A 184 0.55 7.35 20.10
C PHE A 184 2.02 7.31 20.52
N ALA A 185 2.35 7.98 21.63
CA ALA A 185 3.71 7.98 22.17
C ALA A 185 4.12 6.59 22.68
N ASP A 186 5.32 6.12 22.29
CA ASP A 186 5.87 4.83 22.74
C ASP A 186 6.61 4.99 24.07
N THR A 187 5.87 4.99 25.18
CA THR A 187 6.42 5.22 26.52
C THR A 187 6.86 3.95 27.25
N LYS A 188 6.47 2.77 26.77
CA LYS A 188 6.60 1.51 27.52
C LYS A 188 7.70 0.57 27.01
N GLU A 189 8.05 0.62 25.72
CA GLU A 189 8.77 -0.51 25.09
C GLU A 189 10.23 -0.21 24.69
N GLY A 190 10.71 1.02 24.86
CA GLY A 190 12.11 1.37 24.62
C GLY A 190 12.61 1.00 23.21
N ARG A 191 11.71 0.99 22.21
CA ARG A 191 12.01 0.54 20.84
C ARG A 191 12.80 1.57 20.04
N TYR A 192 12.76 2.83 20.47
CA TYR A 192 13.52 3.91 19.86
C TYR A 192 15.03 3.67 19.97
N ASN A 193 15.74 3.82 18.85
CA ASN A 193 17.19 3.72 18.80
C ASN A 193 17.78 5.16 18.82
N PRO A 194 18.57 5.54 19.84
CA PRO A 194 19.18 6.87 19.94
C PRO A 194 20.05 7.29 18.75
N LYS A 195 20.54 6.34 17.95
CA LYS A 195 21.29 6.64 16.72
C LYS A 195 20.43 7.27 15.61
N MET A 196 19.11 7.28 15.78
CA MET A 196 18.22 7.97 14.85
C MET A 196 18.20 9.48 15.07
N ASP A 197 18.65 9.96 16.23
CA ASP A 197 18.83 11.38 16.53
C ASP A 197 20.04 11.96 15.77
N PRO A 198 20.00 13.22 15.30
CA PRO A 198 18.90 14.18 15.37
C PRO A 198 17.89 14.07 14.21
N VAL A 199 18.09 13.13 13.27
CA VAL A 199 17.25 13.03 12.07
C VAL A 199 15.82 12.67 12.42
N ILE A 200 15.60 11.74 13.33
CA ILE A 200 14.30 11.42 13.93
C ILE A 200 14.43 11.66 15.43
N PRO A 201 14.07 12.85 15.93
CA PRO A 201 14.06 13.13 17.36
C PRO A 201 13.11 12.18 18.09
N VAL A 202 13.44 11.84 19.34
CA VAL A 202 12.61 10.95 20.17
C VAL A 202 11.17 11.48 20.35
N ASP A 203 11.00 12.80 20.37
CA ASP A 203 9.68 13.44 20.54
C ASP A 203 8.73 13.18 19.36
N ASN A 204 9.30 12.91 18.18
CA ASN A 204 8.56 12.56 16.97
C ASN A 204 8.37 11.04 16.81
N TRP A 205 8.98 10.23 17.70
CA TRP A 205 8.79 8.79 17.71
C TRP A 205 7.36 8.45 18.10
N ARG A 206 6.66 7.75 17.20
CA ARG A 206 5.27 7.32 17.40
C ARG A 206 5.13 5.84 17.15
N LYS A 207 4.16 5.22 17.82
CA LYS A 207 3.75 3.82 17.67
C LYS A 207 2.30 3.75 17.21
N GLY A 208 1.97 2.71 16.46
CA GLY A 208 0.60 2.31 16.17
C GLY A 208 0.49 1.07 15.29
N SER A 209 -0.72 0.77 14.85
CA SER A 209 -0.99 -0.30 13.90
C SER A 209 -0.35 -0.06 12.52
N GLN A 210 0.23 -1.12 11.94
CA GLN A 210 0.62 -1.20 10.53
C GLN A 210 -0.57 -0.90 9.58
N TRP A 211 -1.78 -1.29 9.98
CA TRP A 211 -2.97 -1.26 9.11
C TRP A 211 -3.59 0.13 9.09
N VAL A 212 -3.04 0.99 8.23
CA VAL A 212 -3.47 2.39 8.05
C VAL A 212 -4.37 2.58 6.84
N ILE A 213 -5.14 3.66 6.85
CA ILE A 213 -5.86 4.17 5.67
C ILE A 213 -5.40 5.60 5.41
N LEU A 214 -4.78 5.81 4.26
CA LEU A 214 -4.19 7.10 3.91
C LEU A 214 -5.06 7.88 2.92
N THR A 215 -5.08 9.19 3.05
CA THR A 215 -5.46 10.11 1.96
C THR A 215 -4.39 10.12 0.88
N ARG A 216 -4.73 10.60 -0.32
CA ARG A 216 -3.76 10.79 -1.40
C ARG A 216 -2.58 11.68 -1.00
N LYS A 217 -2.84 12.76 -0.25
CA LYS A 217 -1.78 13.63 0.31
C LYS A 217 -0.79 12.83 1.16
N HIS A 218 -1.27 12.06 2.13
CA HIS A 218 -0.39 11.29 3.02
C HIS A 218 0.31 10.12 2.31
N ALA A 219 -0.35 9.48 1.35
CA ALA A 219 0.28 8.48 0.48
C ALA A 219 1.48 9.06 -0.29
N GLN A 220 1.35 10.28 -0.82
CA GLN A 220 2.45 10.96 -1.51
C GLN A 220 3.60 11.31 -0.57
N VAL A 221 3.32 11.71 0.68
CA VAL A 221 4.35 11.96 1.70
C VAL A 221 5.17 10.69 1.94
N VAL A 222 4.50 9.55 2.17
CA VAL A 222 5.15 8.26 2.38
C VAL A 222 6.04 7.85 1.21
N VAL A 223 5.58 7.99 -0.04
CA VAL A 223 6.36 7.62 -1.22
C VAL A 223 7.53 8.58 -1.48
N LYS A 224 7.37 9.86 -1.17
CA LYS A 224 8.40 10.89 -1.39
C LYS A 224 9.44 10.96 -0.28
N ASP A 225 9.22 10.30 0.87
CA ASP A 225 10.14 10.32 2.00
C ASP A 225 11.53 9.79 1.60
N ARG A 226 12.56 10.58 1.91
CA ARG A 226 13.98 10.29 1.67
C ARG A 226 14.83 10.44 2.94
N THR A 227 14.19 10.62 4.10
CA THR A 227 14.84 10.98 5.37
C THR A 227 14.53 9.93 6.43
N VAL A 228 13.26 9.71 6.74
CA VAL A 228 12.83 8.80 7.82
C VAL A 228 13.05 7.35 7.43
N PHE A 229 12.65 6.93 6.22
CA PHE A 229 12.79 5.55 5.79
C PHE A 229 14.24 5.05 5.79
N PRO A 230 15.24 5.77 5.24
CA PRO A 230 16.64 5.39 5.35
C PRO A 230 17.13 5.22 6.79
N MET A 231 16.68 6.06 7.72
CA MET A 231 17.04 5.92 9.15
C MET A 231 16.46 4.63 9.75
N PHE A 232 15.22 4.29 9.41
CA PHE A 232 14.62 3.00 9.78
C PHE A 232 15.44 1.84 9.21
N GLN A 233 15.83 1.87 7.93
CA GLN A 233 16.66 0.82 7.31
C GLN A 233 18.00 0.63 8.02
N GLN A 234 18.61 1.71 8.50
CA GLN A 234 19.92 1.68 9.13
C GLN A 234 19.86 1.25 10.61
N HIS A 235 18.85 1.71 11.35
CA HIS A 235 18.88 1.67 12.81
C HIS A 235 17.70 0.95 13.47
N CYS A 236 16.58 0.78 12.78
CA CYS A 236 15.40 0.07 13.29
C CYS A 236 15.43 -1.37 12.79
N ARG A 237 15.96 -2.28 13.61
CA ARG A 237 16.02 -3.71 13.30
C ARG A 237 15.30 -4.52 14.37
N ARG A 238 14.70 -5.62 13.95
CA ARG A 238 14.10 -6.57 14.87
C ARG A 238 15.20 -7.38 15.56
N LYS A 239 15.06 -7.66 16.85
CA LYS A 239 15.94 -8.63 17.53
C LYS A 239 15.74 -10.03 16.93
N SER A 240 16.83 -10.79 16.79
CA SER A 240 16.74 -12.22 16.49
C SER A 240 16.05 -12.93 17.66
N LEU A 241 14.76 -13.22 17.49
CA LEU A 241 13.95 -13.88 18.52
C LEU A 241 14.08 -15.41 18.43
N PRO A 242 13.95 -16.12 19.56
CA PRO A 242 14.08 -17.57 19.59
C PRO A 242 13.13 -18.34 18.68
N GLU A 243 11.93 -17.81 18.51
CA GLU A 243 10.92 -18.42 17.64
C GLU A 243 11.32 -18.42 16.15
N PHE A 244 12.35 -17.67 15.77
CA PHE A 244 12.84 -17.50 14.40
C PHE A 244 14.29 -18.02 14.20
N TRP A 245 14.81 -18.87 15.09
CA TRP A 245 16.19 -19.40 15.01
C TRP A 245 16.56 -20.05 13.67
N ARG A 246 15.57 -20.51 12.88
CA ARG A 246 15.81 -21.13 11.57
C ARG A 246 16.12 -20.13 10.45
N GLU A 247 15.89 -18.83 10.68
CA GLU A 247 16.05 -17.79 9.64
C GLU A 247 17.42 -17.10 9.70
N LYS A 248 18.03 -16.98 10.90
CA LYS A 248 19.42 -16.51 11.09
C LYS A 248 20.05 -17.20 12.30
N PRO A 249 21.31 -17.66 12.23
CA PRO A 249 22.03 -18.11 13.42
C PRO A 249 22.13 -16.96 14.43
N ILE A 250 22.07 -17.29 15.72
CA ILE A 250 22.36 -16.34 16.80
C ILE A 250 23.85 -16.06 16.76
N ILE A 251 24.25 -14.97 16.13
CA ILE A 251 25.65 -14.56 16.12
C ILE A 251 25.82 -13.46 17.16
N GLY A 252 26.30 -13.85 18.34
CA GLY A 252 26.81 -12.93 19.36
C GLY A 252 25.78 -12.39 20.37
N ASP A 253 26.28 -11.47 21.21
CA ASP A 253 25.52 -10.80 22.27
C ASP A 253 24.49 -9.82 21.68
N THR A 254 23.21 -10.17 21.78
CA THR A 254 22.07 -9.37 21.31
C THR A 254 21.57 -8.35 22.34
N SER A 255 22.22 -8.26 23.51
CA SER A 255 21.85 -7.32 24.58
C SER A 255 21.87 -5.86 24.13
N LYS A 256 22.78 -5.51 23.20
CA LYS A 256 22.97 -4.15 22.67
C LYS A 256 22.06 -3.80 21.48
N GLN A 257 21.30 -4.74 20.94
CA GLN A 257 20.35 -4.44 19.87
C GLN A 257 19.09 -3.79 20.47
N HIS A 258 18.55 -2.75 19.85
CA HIS A 258 17.23 -2.22 20.19
C HIS A 258 16.21 -3.01 19.38
N ASN A 259 15.15 -3.52 20.00
CA ASN A 259 14.11 -4.23 19.27
C ASN A 259 13.17 -3.20 18.66
N CYS A 260 13.22 -3.03 17.34
CA CYS A 260 12.42 -2.05 16.63
C CYS A 260 11.59 -2.77 15.56
N ILE A 261 10.26 -2.55 15.58
CA ILE A 261 9.30 -3.18 14.66
C ILE A 261 8.86 -2.12 13.65
N THR A 262 9.56 -2.08 12.53
CA THR A 262 9.53 -0.91 11.61
C THR A 262 8.12 -0.51 11.15
N ASP A 263 7.26 -1.48 10.86
CA ASP A 263 5.90 -1.33 10.33
C ASP A 263 4.88 -0.81 11.35
N GLU A 264 5.19 -0.89 12.65
CA GLU A 264 4.34 -0.34 13.73
C GLU A 264 4.72 1.10 14.12
N HIS A 265 5.69 1.71 13.45
CA HIS A 265 6.24 3.02 13.84
C HIS A 265 6.43 3.99 12.67
N TYR A 266 6.73 3.51 11.47
CA TYR A 266 7.20 4.35 10.38
C TYR A 266 6.20 5.41 9.91
N VAL A 267 4.98 5.03 9.54
CA VAL A 267 4.00 5.98 9.00
C VAL A 267 3.65 7.04 10.04
N GLN A 268 3.47 6.63 11.29
CA GLN A 268 3.16 7.50 12.41
C GLN A 268 4.28 8.51 12.66
N THR A 269 5.51 8.02 12.71
CA THR A 269 6.70 8.84 12.96
C THR A 269 6.96 9.81 11.82
N LEU A 270 6.79 9.37 10.56
CA LEU A 270 6.92 10.23 9.40
C LEU A 270 5.88 11.36 9.41
N LEU A 271 4.61 11.06 9.69
CA LEU A 271 3.59 12.11 9.75
C LEU A 271 3.80 13.08 10.91
N ALA A 272 4.34 12.61 12.05
CA ALA A 272 4.74 13.48 13.16
C ALA A 272 5.90 14.40 12.76
N GLN A 273 6.93 13.85 12.12
CA GLN A 273 8.09 14.59 11.62
C GLN A 273 7.69 15.71 10.63
N GLU A 274 6.70 15.45 9.79
CA GLU A 274 6.19 16.41 8.80
C GLU A 274 5.15 17.38 9.39
N GLY A 275 4.84 17.30 10.69
CA GLY A 275 3.85 18.17 11.34
C GLY A 275 2.39 17.90 10.93
N LEU A 276 2.10 16.68 10.46
CA LEU A 276 0.80 16.29 9.89
C LEU A 276 -0.09 15.53 10.89
N GLU A 277 0.24 15.50 12.18
CA GLU A 277 -0.57 14.81 13.21
C GLU A 277 -1.98 15.41 13.35
N GLY A 278 -2.17 16.68 12.99
CA GLY A 278 -3.49 17.33 12.97
C GLY A 278 -4.42 16.85 11.83
N GLU A 279 -3.89 16.10 10.86
CA GLU A 279 -4.64 15.63 9.68
C GLU A 279 -4.99 14.13 9.74
N ILE A 280 -4.75 13.50 10.90
CA ILE A 280 -5.06 12.08 11.13
C ILE A 280 -6.13 11.91 12.21
N THR A 281 -7.03 10.97 11.99
CA THR A 281 -7.79 10.34 13.07
C THR A 281 -6.88 9.29 13.70
N ARG A 282 -6.55 9.46 14.98
CA ARG A 282 -5.54 8.68 15.72
C ARG A 282 -6.02 7.29 16.13
N ARG A 283 -6.45 6.50 15.14
CA ARG A 283 -6.90 5.10 15.26
C ARG A 283 -6.85 4.37 13.91
N SER A 284 -6.76 3.04 13.98
CA SER A 284 -6.92 2.16 12.81
C SER A 284 -8.39 1.77 12.63
N LEU A 285 -8.79 1.47 11.39
CA LEU A 285 -10.09 0.84 11.09
C LEU A 285 -10.02 -0.69 11.00
N THR A 286 -8.88 -1.29 11.34
CA THR A 286 -8.66 -2.74 11.31
C THR A 286 -8.52 -3.29 12.72
N HIS A 287 -9.50 -4.07 13.16
CA HIS A 287 -9.50 -4.72 14.46
C HIS A 287 -8.44 -5.83 14.55
N THR A 288 -7.66 -5.82 15.62
CA THR A 288 -6.73 -6.89 16.00
C THR A 288 -7.00 -7.32 17.44
N SER A 289 -7.27 -8.60 17.66
CA SER A 289 -7.34 -9.12 19.04
C SER A 289 -5.95 -9.54 19.53
N TRP A 290 -5.58 -8.98 20.68
CA TRP A 290 -4.41 -9.36 21.46
C TRP A 290 -4.82 -10.05 22.78
N ASP A 291 -6.12 -10.23 23.02
CA ASP A 291 -6.64 -10.71 24.30
C ASP A 291 -6.35 -12.20 24.51
N LEU A 292 -5.60 -12.48 25.57
CA LEU A 292 -5.12 -13.80 25.96
C LEU A 292 -6.14 -14.55 26.82
N LYS A 293 -7.20 -13.88 27.29
CA LYS A 293 -8.16 -14.44 28.25
C LYS A 293 -9.03 -15.58 27.69
N VAL A 294 -9.05 -15.78 26.37
CA VAL A 294 -9.84 -16.85 25.72
C VAL A 294 -9.08 -18.18 25.63
N ASN A 295 -7.78 -18.24 25.99
CA ASN A 295 -7.05 -19.52 26.09
C ASN A 295 -6.71 -19.87 27.54
N ARG A 296 -7.12 -21.07 27.96
CA ARG A 296 -6.78 -21.72 29.23
C ARG A 296 -5.31 -22.16 29.34
N GLU A 297 -4.40 -21.55 28.59
CA GLU A 297 -2.98 -21.88 28.62
C GLU A 297 -2.17 -20.58 28.60
N TRP A 298 -1.31 -20.43 29.61
CA TRP A 298 -0.44 -19.28 29.88
C TRP A 298 0.63 -19.02 28.78
N GLU A 299 0.51 -19.63 27.60
CA GLU A 299 1.59 -19.75 26.60
C GLU A 299 1.56 -18.73 25.45
N ARG A 300 0.67 -17.73 25.43
CA ARG A 300 0.57 -16.82 24.26
C ARG A 300 0.81 -15.34 24.53
N ARG A 301 1.77 -14.96 25.36
CA ARG A 301 2.40 -13.61 25.23
C ARG A 301 3.26 -13.58 23.95
N GLY A 302 2.63 -13.66 22.78
CA GLY A 302 3.30 -13.75 21.48
C GLY A 302 3.41 -12.41 20.77
N TRP A 303 4.37 -12.31 19.85
CA TRP A 303 4.61 -11.15 18.98
C TRP A 303 3.56 -10.95 17.87
N HIS A 304 2.48 -11.72 17.91
CA HIS A 304 1.45 -11.73 16.89
C HIS A 304 0.06 -11.73 17.52
N PRO A 305 -0.91 -11.02 16.92
CA PRO A 305 -2.28 -11.04 17.41
C PRO A 305 -2.90 -12.44 17.21
N LEU A 306 -3.97 -12.68 17.97
CA LEU A 306 -4.76 -13.91 17.90
C LEU A 306 -5.19 -14.20 16.46
N THR A 307 -5.07 -15.47 16.07
CA THR A 307 -5.58 -15.96 14.79
C THR A 307 -6.83 -16.78 15.04
N TYR A 308 -7.99 -16.24 14.63
CA TYR A 308 -9.28 -16.90 14.72
C TYR A 308 -9.32 -18.15 13.82
N LYS A 309 -9.61 -19.28 14.46
CA LYS A 309 -9.80 -20.59 13.82
C LYS A 309 -11.28 -20.82 13.53
N TYR A 310 -11.60 -21.96 12.93
CA TYR A 310 -12.97 -22.33 12.59
C TYR A 310 -13.92 -22.19 13.78
N SER A 311 -13.56 -22.71 14.96
CA SER A 311 -14.37 -22.67 16.20
C SER A 311 -14.69 -21.26 16.67
N ASP A 312 -13.73 -20.35 16.52
CA ASP A 312 -13.80 -19.00 17.07
C ASP A 312 -14.67 -18.08 16.20
N ALA A 313 -14.80 -18.41 14.91
CA ALA A 313 -15.47 -17.59 13.91
C ALA A 313 -17.01 -17.74 13.98
N THR A 314 -17.62 -17.09 14.97
CA THR A 314 -19.08 -17.11 15.18
C THR A 314 -19.72 -15.75 14.85
N PRO A 315 -21.05 -15.70 14.62
CA PRO A 315 -21.77 -14.44 14.46
C PRO A 315 -21.62 -13.52 15.68
N GLU A 316 -21.60 -14.07 16.89
CA GLU A 316 -21.45 -13.31 18.14
C GLU A 316 -20.07 -12.65 18.22
N LEU A 317 -19.01 -13.32 17.74
CA LEU A 317 -17.69 -12.70 17.60
C LEU A 317 -17.74 -11.50 16.64
N ILE A 318 -18.39 -11.64 15.48
CA ILE A 318 -18.48 -10.54 14.53
C ILE A 318 -19.29 -9.39 15.12
N GLN A 319 -20.39 -9.68 15.81
CA GLN A 319 -21.20 -8.66 16.45
C GLN A 319 -20.47 -7.95 17.59
N SER A 320 -19.67 -8.67 18.38
CA SER A 320 -18.88 -8.04 19.44
C SER A 320 -17.82 -7.10 18.88
N ILE A 321 -17.14 -7.47 17.79
CA ILE A 321 -16.18 -6.58 17.10
C ILE A 321 -16.90 -5.34 16.53
N LYS A 322 -18.06 -5.54 15.90
CA LYS A 322 -18.88 -4.45 15.34
C LYS A 322 -19.46 -3.51 16.40
N GLY A 323 -19.68 -4.02 17.62
CA GLY A 323 -20.20 -3.26 18.75
C GLY A 323 -19.16 -2.36 19.43
N ILE A 324 -17.88 -2.41 19.02
CA ILE A 324 -16.85 -1.54 19.58
C ILE A 324 -17.03 -0.12 19.01
N ASP A 325 -17.37 0.83 19.88
CA ASP A 325 -17.63 2.23 19.56
C ASP A 325 -16.55 3.19 20.10
N ASN A 326 -15.57 2.68 20.85
CA ASN A 326 -14.43 3.44 21.32
C ASN A 326 -13.17 2.58 21.52
N ILE A 327 -12.01 3.23 21.51
CA ILE A 327 -10.70 2.60 21.72
C ILE A 327 -9.99 3.30 22.88
N TYR A 328 -9.43 2.54 23.82
CA TYR A 328 -8.68 3.09 24.94
C TYR A 328 -7.16 2.92 24.73
N TYR A 329 -6.45 4.04 24.71
CA TYR A 329 -5.00 4.13 24.59
C TYR A 329 -4.37 4.29 25.97
N GLU A 330 -4.03 3.17 26.58
CA GLU A 330 -3.49 3.15 27.96
C GLU A 330 -2.26 4.01 28.17
N THR A 331 -1.37 4.10 27.18
CA THR A 331 -0.11 4.88 27.26
C THR A 331 -0.36 6.38 27.37
N GLU A 332 -1.51 6.85 26.90
CA GLU A 332 -1.87 8.27 26.88
C GLU A 332 -3.04 8.60 27.81
N GLY A 333 -3.65 7.58 28.45
CA GLY A 333 -4.90 7.74 29.18
C GLY A 333 -6.05 8.26 28.29
N ARG A 334 -5.95 8.09 26.97
CA ARG A 334 -6.88 8.68 25.99
C ARG A 334 -7.93 7.67 25.55
N ARG A 335 -9.19 8.10 25.53
CA ARG A 335 -10.29 7.33 24.93
C ARG A 335 -10.72 7.99 23.63
N GLU A 336 -10.64 7.23 22.55
CA GLU A 336 -11.03 7.65 21.21
C GLU A 336 -12.44 7.13 20.92
N TRP A 337 -13.42 8.02 20.91
CA TRP A 337 -14.80 7.69 20.54
C TRP A 337 -14.98 7.74 19.03
N CYS A 338 -15.46 6.64 18.45
CA CYS A 338 -15.54 6.49 17.01
C CYS A 338 -16.81 7.16 16.48
N THR A 339 -16.61 8.02 15.49
CA THR A 339 -17.71 8.73 14.84
C THR A 339 -17.58 8.67 13.32
N SER A 340 -18.71 8.81 12.63
CA SER A 340 -18.78 9.07 11.20
C SER A 340 -19.80 10.16 10.95
N LYS A 341 -19.39 11.21 10.21
CA LYS A 341 -20.21 12.41 9.98
C LYS A 341 -20.77 13.02 11.28
N GLY A 342 -19.97 13.03 12.35
CA GLY A 342 -20.34 13.58 13.66
C GLY A 342 -21.32 12.72 14.48
N LYS A 343 -21.68 11.52 14.03
CA LYS A 343 -22.54 10.58 14.77
C LYS A 343 -21.74 9.40 15.30
N PRO A 344 -22.11 8.82 16.47
CA PRO A 344 -21.51 7.58 16.95
C PRO A 344 -21.52 6.49 15.87
N ALA A 345 -20.41 5.81 15.70
CA ALA A 345 -20.25 4.76 14.70
C ALA A 345 -19.27 3.68 15.17
N PRO A 346 -19.37 2.46 14.63
CA PRO A 346 -18.40 1.39 14.88
C PRO A 346 -16.97 1.83 14.59
N CYS A 347 -16.01 1.39 15.40
CA CYS A 347 -14.60 1.73 15.24
C CYS A 347 -13.94 1.03 14.06
N PHE A 348 -14.33 -0.21 13.76
CA PHE A 348 -13.60 -1.06 12.82
C PHE A 348 -14.43 -1.39 11.59
N LEU A 349 -13.80 -1.33 10.42
CA LEU A 349 -14.38 -1.76 9.14
C LEU A 349 -13.82 -3.11 8.66
N PHE A 350 -12.64 -3.46 9.17
CA PHE A 350 -11.94 -4.71 8.86
C PHE A 350 -11.53 -5.41 10.16
N ALA A 351 -11.28 -6.71 10.07
CA ALA A 351 -10.75 -7.48 11.21
C ALA A 351 -9.69 -8.48 10.76
N ARG A 352 -8.77 -8.77 11.68
CA ARG A 352 -7.70 -9.77 11.50
C ARG A 352 -7.35 -10.43 12.86
N LYS A 353 -6.78 -11.64 12.88
CA LYS A 353 -6.38 -12.48 11.73
C LYS A 353 -7.29 -13.69 11.61
N PHE A 354 -7.77 -14.01 10.42
CA PHE A 354 -8.65 -15.15 10.18
C PHE A 354 -7.95 -16.23 9.36
N THR A 355 -8.11 -17.48 9.77
CA THR A 355 -7.75 -18.64 8.93
C THR A 355 -8.75 -18.81 7.79
N LYS A 356 -8.38 -19.54 6.74
CA LYS A 356 -9.31 -19.88 5.64
C LYS A 356 -10.57 -20.62 6.14
N PRO A 357 -10.49 -21.64 7.01
CA PRO A 357 -11.70 -22.27 7.57
C PRO A 357 -12.57 -21.30 8.37
N ALA A 358 -11.98 -20.40 9.16
CA ALA A 358 -12.71 -19.37 9.90
C ALA A 358 -13.52 -18.45 8.97
N ALA A 359 -12.85 -17.93 7.94
CA ALA A 359 -13.49 -17.07 6.94
C ALA A 359 -14.59 -17.79 6.15
N LEU A 360 -14.38 -19.06 5.78
CA LEU A 360 -15.41 -19.88 5.11
C LEU A 360 -16.64 -20.08 5.99
N ARG A 361 -16.45 -20.30 7.30
CA ARG A 361 -17.56 -20.45 8.25
C ARG A 361 -18.44 -19.20 8.25
N LEU A 362 -17.83 -18.02 8.41
CA LEU A 362 -18.53 -16.72 8.42
C LEU A 362 -19.21 -16.43 7.08
N PHE A 363 -18.52 -16.71 5.97
CA PHE A 363 -19.05 -16.53 4.63
C PHE A 363 -20.29 -17.39 4.39
N ASN A 364 -20.24 -18.68 4.74
CA ASN A 364 -21.35 -19.60 4.56
C ASN A 364 -22.54 -19.27 5.47
N MET A 365 -22.31 -18.77 6.69
CA MET A 365 -23.37 -18.31 7.57
C MET A 365 -24.11 -17.09 6.99
N SER A 366 -23.35 -16.17 6.39
CA SER A 366 -23.91 -14.97 5.74
C SER A 366 -24.70 -15.33 4.47
N ALA A 367 -24.22 -16.31 3.69
CA ALA A 367 -24.85 -16.75 2.44
C ALA A 367 -26.12 -17.60 2.66
N LYS A 368 -26.23 -18.30 3.79
CA LYS A 368 -27.38 -19.16 4.11
C LYS A 368 -28.62 -18.42 4.63
N GLY A 369 -28.63 -17.09 4.64
CA GLY A 369 -29.79 -16.32 5.05
C GLY A 369 -30.19 -16.52 6.51
N LEU A 370 -29.25 -16.92 7.39
CA LEU A 370 -29.44 -16.66 8.81
C LEU A 370 -29.66 -15.16 8.97
N PRO A 371 -30.70 -14.72 9.72
CA PRO A 371 -31.21 -13.36 9.66
C PRO A 371 -30.07 -12.36 9.80
N ARG A 372 -30.00 -11.43 8.84
CA ARG A 372 -29.27 -10.19 9.03
C ARG A 372 -30.00 -9.45 10.17
N PRO A 373 -29.38 -9.15 11.31
CA PRO A 373 -30.05 -8.42 12.38
C PRO A 373 -30.35 -6.95 12.04
N ASP A 374 -30.11 -6.53 10.79
CA ASP A 374 -30.20 -5.16 10.31
C ASP A 374 -31.13 -5.05 9.07
N GLU A 375 -32.21 -5.84 9.05
CA GLU A 375 -33.45 -5.44 8.38
C GLU A 375 -34.42 -4.86 9.40
#